data_AF-A0A8S0QIV7-F1
#
_entry.id   AF-A0A8S0QIV7-F1
#
_cell.length_a   1.000
_cell.length_b   1.000
_cell.length_c   1.000
_cell.angle_alpha   90.00
_cell.angle_beta   90.00
_cell.angle_gamma   90.00
#
_symmetry.space_group_name_H-M   'P 1'
#
loop_
_entity.id
_entity.type
_entity.pdbx_description
1 polymer ?
#
loop_
_entity_poly.entity_id
_entity_poly.type
_entity_poly.pdbx_seq_one_letter_code
_entity_poly.pdbx_strand_id
1 'polypeptide(L)'
;MPQGDYIELHRKRHGYRHDHFERKRKKEAREVHKRSQIAQKALGIKGKMFAKKRYAEKALMKKTLAMHEESSTRRKVDDDVQEGAVPAYLLDRDATTRAKVLSNTVKQKRKEKAGKWEVPLPKVRPVAEDEMFRVIRSGKRKTKQWKRMITKATFVGPSFTRKPPKYERFIRPSGLRFTKAHVTHPELKCTFNLEIIGVKKNPNGPMYTSLGVVTKGTVIEVNVSELGLVTPAGKVVWGMFILSTTLFYKLEQMDFYMLLVSHLLMYGKCREICTSY
;
A
#
# COMPACT_ATOMS: atom_id res chain seq x y z
N MET A 1 3.53 35.44 -30.35
CA MET A 1 2.45 34.50 -30.00
C MET A 1 1.17 35.01 -30.62
N PRO A 2 0.32 34.15 -31.21
CA PRO A 2 -1.00 34.59 -31.64
C PRO A 2 -1.82 35.03 -30.42
N GLN A 3 -2.50 36.17 -30.51
CA GLN A 3 -3.27 36.77 -29.42
C GLN A 3 -4.73 36.27 -29.43
N GLY A 4 -5.24 35.90 -28.25
CA GLY A 4 -6.65 35.55 -28.01
C GLY A 4 -7.15 34.30 -28.75
N ASP A 5 -8.47 34.14 -28.84
CA ASP A 5 -9.15 33.01 -29.51
C ASP A 5 -9.32 33.25 -31.02
N TYR A 6 -8.22 33.54 -31.70
CA TYR A 6 -8.21 33.89 -33.12
C TYR A 6 -8.84 32.82 -34.04
N ILE A 7 -8.82 31.54 -33.66
CA ILE A 7 -9.45 30.44 -34.41
C ILE A 7 -10.99 30.51 -34.31
N GLU A 8 -11.54 30.81 -33.15
CA GLU A 8 -12.98 30.97 -32.99
C GLU A 8 -13.47 32.25 -33.67
N LEU A 9 -12.71 33.34 -33.54
CA LEU A 9 -12.98 34.59 -34.26
C LEU A 9 -12.97 34.38 -35.78
N HIS A 10 -12.00 33.63 -36.31
CA HIS A 10 -11.96 33.27 -37.72
C HIS A 10 -13.18 32.44 -38.13
N ARG A 11 -13.60 31.46 -37.32
CA ARG A 11 -14.81 30.66 -37.59
C ARG A 11 -16.09 31.50 -37.52
N LYS A 12 -16.17 32.50 -36.64
CA LYS A 12 -17.31 33.44 -36.57
C LYS A 12 -17.37 34.35 -37.80
N ARG A 13 -16.21 34.81 -38.29
CA ARG A 13 -16.10 35.74 -39.44
C ARG A 13 -16.24 35.04 -40.80
N HIS A 14 -15.62 33.88 -40.97
CA HIS A 14 -15.50 33.19 -42.26
C HIS A 14 -16.20 31.82 -42.29
N GLY A 15 -16.82 31.42 -41.17
CA GLY A 15 -17.51 30.14 -41.07
C GLY A 15 -16.59 28.94 -40.97
N TYR A 16 -17.19 27.77 -41.14
CA TYR A 16 -16.46 26.52 -41.33
C TYR A 16 -16.26 26.27 -42.82
N ARG A 17 -15.27 25.42 -43.14
CA ARG A 17 -15.13 24.87 -44.49
C ARG A 17 -16.46 24.22 -44.93
N HIS A 18 -16.88 24.47 -46.17
CA HIS A 18 -18.21 24.08 -46.67
C HIS A 18 -18.55 22.58 -46.47
N ASP A 19 -17.57 21.68 -46.55
CA ASP A 19 -17.75 20.23 -46.38
C ASP A 19 -17.55 19.72 -44.93
N HIS A 20 -17.33 20.61 -43.96
CA HIS A 20 -16.97 20.25 -42.59
C HIS A 20 -18.05 19.40 -41.91
N PHE A 21 -19.31 19.84 -41.97
CA PHE A 21 -20.43 19.16 -41.32
C PHE A 21 -20.76 17.83 -41.98
N GLU A 22 -20.65 17.76 -43.32
CA GLU A 22 -20.83 16.50 -44.04
C GLU A 22 -19.76 15.47 -43.67
N ARG A 23 -18.50 15.90 -43.61
CA ARG A 23 -17.37 15.04 -43.19
C ARG A 23 -17.53 14.56 -41.76
N LYS A 24 -17.94 15.45 -40.84
CA LYS A 24 -18.17 15.11 -39.43
C LYS A 24 -19.27 14.07 -39.29
N ARG A 25 -20.44 14.30 -39.92
CA ARG A 25 -21.56 13.35 -39.96
C ARG A 25 -21.14 11.99 -40.51
N LYS A 26 -20.45 11.96 -41.66
CA LYS A 26 -19.94 10.73 -42.28
C LYS A 26 -18.87 10.03 -41.42
N LYS A 27 -18.13 10.76 -40.58
CA LYS A 27 -17.12 10.18 -39.68
C LYS A 27 -17.79 9.49 -38.48
N GLU A 28 -18.75 10.16 -37.85
CA GLU A 28 -19.52 9.63 -36.71
C GLU A 28 -20.32 8.38 -37.11
N ALA A 29 -21.01 8.42 -38.26
CA ALA A 29 -21.73 7.25 -38.78
C ALA A 29 -20.80 6.04 -39.04
N ARG A 30 -19.60 6.27 -39.60
CA ARG A 30 -18.61 5.20 -39.85
C ARG A 30 -17.92 4.70 -38.58
N GLU A 31 -18.05 5.40 -37.46
CA GLU A 31 -17.31 5.06 -36.25
C GLU A 31 -17.76 3.72 -35.66
N VAL A 32 -19.06 3.38 -35.76
CA VAL A 32 -19.60 2.10 -35.27
C VAL A 32 -18.95 0.92 -36.00
N HIS A 33 -18.85 0.97 -37.33
CA HIS A 33 -18.19 -0.07 -38.13
C HIS A 33 -16.69 -0.13 -37.85
N LYS A 34 -16.01 1.02 -37.77
CA LYS A 34 -14.59 1.08 -37.42
C LYS A 34 -14.30 0.49 -36.05
N ARG A 35 -15.15 0.75 -35.05
CA ARG A 35 -15.03 0.19 -33.70
C ARG A 35 -15.14 -1.34 -33.73
N SER A 36 -16.11 -1.89 -34.45
CA SER A 36 -16.25 -3.34 -34.62
C SER A 36 -15.04 -3.96 -35.34
N GLN A 37 -14.60 -3.31 -36.43
CA GLN A 37 -13.43 -3.75 -37.19
C GLN A 37 -12.16 -3.76 -36.35
N ILE A 38 -11.92 -2.72 -35.54
CA ILE A 38 -10.77 -2.65 -34.63
C ILE A 38 -10.87 -3.75 -33.57
N ALA A 39 -12.07 -4.02 -33.03
CA ALA A 39 -12.27 -5.08 -32.06
C ALA A 39 -11.85 -6.46 -32.59
N GLN A 40 -12.17 -6.75 -33.85
CA GLN A 40 -11.87 -8.04 -34.50
C GLN A 40 -10.43 -8.14 -34.99
N LYS A 41 -9.86 -7.04 -35.52
CA LYS A 41 -8.55 -7.05 -36.19
C LYS A 41 -7.38 -6.66 -35.28
N ALA A 42 -7.62 -6.01 -34.14
CA ALA A 42 -6.54 -5.58 -33.26
C ALA A 42 -5.92 -6.78 -32.51
N LEU A 43 -4.66 -7.09 -32.82
CA LEU A 43 -3.92 -8.19 -32.20
C LEU A 43 -3.07 -7.72 -31.01
N GLY A 44 -2.77 -8.66 -30.10
CA GLY A 44 -1.84 -8.47 -28.98
C GLY A 44 -2.27 -7.39 -27.98
N ILE A 45 -1.31 -6.56 -27.54
CA ILE A 45 -1.53 -5.52 -26.51
C ILE A 45 -2.56 -4.48 -26.98
N LYS A 46 -2.58 -4.15 -28.28
CA LYS A 46 -3.54 -3.18 -28.84
C LYS A 46 -4.98 -3.66 -28.68
N GLY A 47 -5.25 -4.95 -28.93
CA GLY A 47 -6.57 -5.56 -28.70
C GLY A 47 -6.97 -5.54 -27.22
N LYS A 48 -6.03 -5.90 -26.32
CA LYS A 48 -6.28 -5.88 -24.86
C LYS A 48 -6.59 -4.46 -24.34
N MET A 49 -5.83 -3.46 -24.77
CA MET A 49 -6.08 -2.06 -24.40
C MET A 49 -7.43 -1.57 -24.93
N PHE A 50 -7.77 -1.92 -26.18
CA PHE A 50 -9.07 -1.59 -26.77
C PHE A 50 -10.23 -2.20 -25.97
N ALA A 51 -10.15 -3.50 -25.64
CA ALA A 51 -11.17 -4.16 -24.82
C ALA A 51 -11.31 -3.53 -23.43
N LYS A 52 -10.20 -3.22 -22.75
CA LYS A 52 -10.20 -2.54 -21.44
C LYS A 52 -10.88 -1.17 -21.51
N LYS A 53 -10.55 -0.37 -22.54
CA LYS A 53 -11.20 0.93 -22.77
C LYS A 53 -12.70 0.78 -22.99
N ARG A 54 -13.13 -0.18 -23.81
CA ARG A 54 -14.56 -0.44 -24.08
C ARG A 54 -15.32 -0.92 -22.85
N TYR A 55 -14.69 -1.72 -21.99
CA TYR A 55 -15.30 -2.12 -20.72
C TYR A 55 -15.53 -0.91 -19.81
N ALA A 56 -14.55 -0.02 -19.67
CA ALA A 56 -14.66 1.20 -18.88
C ALA A 56 -15.76 2.14 -19.41
N GLU A 57 -15.83 2.35 -20.72
CA GLU A 57 -16.89 3.15 -21.37
C GLU A 57 -18.29 2.56 -21.11
N LYS A 58 -18.46 1.24 -21.24
CA LYS A 58 -19.73 0.57 -20.93
C LYS A 58 -20.11 0.70 -19.46
N ALA A 59 -19.15 0.52 -18.55
CA ALA A 59 -19.39 0.65 -17.12
C ALA A 59 -19.77 2.09 -16.73
N LEU A 60 -19.11 3.10 -17.30
CA LEU A 60 -19.46 4.50 -17.11
C LEU A 60 -20.88 4.78 -17.61
N MET A 61 -21.21 4.36 -18.84
CA MET A 61 -22.55 4.57 -19.40
C MET A 61 -23.65 3.88 -18.59
N LYS A 62 -23.40 2.67 -18.09
CA LYS A 62 -24.34 1.97 -17.20
C LYS A 62 -24.57 2.75 -15.90
N LYS A 63 -23.51 3.28 -15.29
CA LYS A 63 -23.62 4.11 -14.08
C LYS A 63 -24.37 5.42 -14.34
N THR A 64 -24.12 6.08 -15.48
CA THR A 64 -24.83 7.33 -15.82
C THR A 64 -26.31 7.11 -16.10
N LEU A 65 -26.66 5.99 -16.74
CA LEU A 65 -28.07 5.61 -16.94
C LEU A 65 -28.74 5.30 -15.61
N ALA A 66 -28.12 4.49 -14.74
CA ALA A 66 -28.64 4.19 -13.42
C ALA A 66 -28.86 5.46 -12.57
N MET A 67 -27.88 6.38 -12.52
CA MET A 67 -28.03 7.67 -11.83
C MET A 67 -29.18 8.53 -12.41
N HIS A 68 -29.38 8.50 -13.72
CA HIS A 68 -30.48 9.23 -14.36
C HIS A 68 -31.84 8.59 -14.04
N GLU A 69 -31.95 7.26 -14.08
CA GLU A 69 -33.16 6.52 -13.70
C GLU A 69 -33.52 6.75 -12.22
N GLU A 70 -32.53 6.66 -11.32
CA GLU A 70 -32.69 6.92 -9.88
C GLU A 70 -33.09 8.38 -9.60
N SER A 71 -32.50 9.37 -10.30
CA SER A 71 -32.88 10.78 -10.11
C SER A 71 -34.28 11.10 -10.65
N SER A 72 -34.71 10.44 -11.72
CA SER A 72 -36.06 10.58 -12.27
C SER A 72 -37.13 9.97 -11.36
N THR A 73 -36.79 8.93 -10.60
CA THR A 73 -37.69 8.27 -9.65
C THR A 73 -37.45 8.83 -8.25
N ARG A 74 -38.13 9.92 -7.87
CA ARG A 74 -38.19 10.34 -6.47
C ARG A 74 -38.98 9.33 -5.65
N ARG A 75 -38.30 8.28 -5.16
CA ARG A 75 -38.89 7.43 -4.12
C ARG A 75 -38.93 8.24 -2.83
N LYS A 76 -40.09 8.29 -2.16
CA LYS A 76 -40.12 8.66 -0.74
C LYS A 76 -39.23 7.64 -0.02
N VAL A 77 -38.29 8.13 0.78
CA VAL A 77 -37.54 7.26 1.69
C VAL A 77 -38.57 6.75 2.69
N ASP A 78 -38.75 5.43 2.80
CA ASP A 78 -39.52 4.85 3.90
C ASP A 78 -38.80 5.17 5.21
N ASP A 79 -39.55 5.68 6.20
CA ASP A 79 -39.08 6.12 7.52
C ASP A 79 -38.62 4.95 8.44
N ASP A 80 -38.21 3.82 7.87
CA ASP A 80 -37.60 2.75 8.65
C ASP A 80 -36.17 3.14 8.99
N VAL A 81 -36.01 3.54 10.25
CA VAL A 81 -34.76 3.91 10.91
C VAL A 81 -33.72 2.83 10.66
N GLN A 82 -32.81 3.09 9.72
CA GLN A 82 -31.69 2.19 9.45
C GLN A 82 -30.86 2.02 10.73
N GLU A 83 -30.55 0.77 11.07
CA GLU A 83 -29.83 0.39 12.28
C GLU A 83 -28.41 1.03 12.26
N GLY A 84 -28.28 2.20 12.90
CA GLY A 84 -27.13 3.10 12.73
C GLY A 84 -27.45 4.59 12.76
N ALA A 85 -28.70 5.00 13.01
CA ALA A 85 -29.07 6.41 13.15
C ALA A 85 -28.25 7.10 14.27
N VAL A 86 -27.42 8.06 13.87
CA VAL A 86 -26.61 8.88 14.77
C VAL A 86 -27.24 10.28 14.82
N PRO A 87 -27.29 10.96 15.97
CA PRO A 87 -27.81 12.32 16.06
C PRO A 87 -27.16 13.27 15.03
N ALA A 88 -27.91 14.28 14.56
CA ALA A 88 -27.51 15.16 13.45
C ALA A 88 -26.11 15.80 13.60
N TYR A 89 -25.68 16.09 14.83
CA TYR A 89 -24.37 16.67 15.15
C TYR A 89 -23.18 15.68 15.09
N LEU A 90 -23.46 14.41 14.77
CA LEU A 90 -22.48 13.31 14.63
C LEU A 90 -22.50 12.70 13.21
N LEU A 91 -23.35 13.19 12.30
CA LEU A 91 -23.50 12.65 10.93
C LEU A 91 -22.27 12.92 10.04
N ASP A 92 -21.63 14.09 10.19
CA ASP A 92 -20.47 14.50 9.38
C ASP A 92 -19.11 14.26 10.05
N ARG A 93 -19.13 13.65 11.25
CA ARG A 93 -17.91 13.22 11.94
C ARG A 93 -17.72 11.75 11.64
N ASP A 94 -16.67 11.41 10.87
CA ASP A 94 -16.20 10.03 10.76
C ASP A 94 -16.12 9.45 12.18
N ALA A 95 -17.00 8.51 12.46
CA ALA A 95 -17.23 8.04 13.82
C ALA A 95 -15.95 7.38 14.35
N THR A 96 -15.14 8.13 15.10
CA THR A 96 -14.21 7.56 16.06
C THR A 96 -15.01 7.15 17.31
N THR A 97 -16.05 6.34 17.12
CA THR A 97 -16.83 5.70 18.20
C THR A 97 -16.08 4.50 18.75
N ARG A 98 -14.77 4.64 18.99
CA ARG A 98 -13.95 3.61 19.67
C ARG A 98 -13.59 3.95 21.11
N ALA A 99 -13.74 5.20 21.56
CA ALA A 99 -13.28 5.57 22.91
C ALA A 99 -14.04 4.85 24.05
N LYS A 100 -15.36 4.63 23.91
CA LYS A 100 -16.17 3.90 24.92
C LYS A 100 -16.21 2.38 24.72
N VAL A 101 -15.96 1.88 23.51
CA VAL A 101 -15.82 0.44 23.24
C VAL A 101 -14.45 -0.06 23.72
N LEU A 102 -13.41 0.79 23.70
CA LEU A 102 -12.09 0.47 24.24
C LEU A 102 -12.12 0.16 25.75
N SER A 103 -12.94 0.83 26.56
CA SER A 103 -12.97 0.58 28.01
C SER A 103 -13.68 -0.74 28.40
N ASN A 104 -14.74 -1.13 27.68
CA ASN A 104 -15.43 -2.41 27.89
C ASN A 104 -14.69 -3.59 27.24
N THR A 105 -14.05 -3.38 26.08
CA THR A 105 -13.14 -4.37 25.48
C THR A 105 -11.86 -4.55 26.29
N VAL A 106 -11.35 -3.55 27.01
CA VAL A 106 -10.24 -3.74 27.98
C VAL A 106 -10.66 -4.66 29.14
N LYS A 107 -11.92 -4.58 29.60
CA LYS A 107 -12.46 -5.52 30.61
C LYS A 107 -12.60 -6.94 30.05
N GLN A 108 -13.03 -7.10 28.79
CA GLN A 108 -13.05 -8.40 28.09
C GLN A 108 -11.62 -8.94 27.82
N LYS A 109 -10.69 -8.10 27.34
CA LYS A 109 -9.27 -8.45 27.11
C LYS A 109 -8.51 -8.83 28.39
N ARG A 110 -8.90 -8.30 29.55
CA ARG A 110 -8.37 -8.74 30.86
C ARG A 110 -8.89 -10.12 31.26
N LYS A 111 -10.09 -10.51 30.84
CA LYS A 111 -10.65 -11.87 31.02
C LYS A 111 -10.11 -12.87 29.98
N GLU A 112 -9.79 -12.41 28.76
CA GLU A 112 -9.16 -13.20 27.68
C GLU A 112 -7.62 -13.33 27.83
N LYS A 113 -7.03 -13.10 29.00
CA LYS A 113 -5.57 -13.07 29.20
C LYS A 113 -4.87 -14.42 28.88
N ALA A 114 -5.63 -15.48 28.66
CA ALA A 114 -5.19 -16.80 28.19
C ALA A 114 -5.70 -17.15 26.76
N GLY A 115 -6.23 -16.18 26.01
CA GLY A 115 -6.61 -16.33 24.61
C GLY A 115 -5.37 -16.41 23.72
N LYS A 116 -5.37 -17.35 22.77
CA LYS A 116 -4.31 -17.49 21.75
C LYS A 116 -4.24 -16.19 20.93
N TRP A 117 -3.29 -15.31 21.25
CA TRP A 117 -3.03 -14.11 20.46
C TRP A 117 -2.34 -14.51 19.16
N GLU A 118 -3.14 -14.73 18.11
CA GLU A 118 -2.61 -15.12 16.81
C GLU A 118 -2.12 -13.92 16.01
N VAL A 119 -1.04 -14.17 15.28
CA VAL A 119 -0.49 -13.28 14.26
C VAL A 119 -1.34 -13.38 12.99
N PRO A 120 -1.73 -12.26 12.33
CA PRO A 120 -2.50 -12.28 11.08
C PRO A 120 -1.88 -13.19 10.03
N LEU A 121 -0.56 -13.35 10.07
CA LEU A 121 0.16 -14.38 9.33
C LEU A 121 0.91 -15.29 10.31
N PRO A 122 0.30 -16.39 10.79
CA PRO A 122 0.94 -17.28 11.74
C PRO A 122 1.94 -18.22 11.04
N LYS A 123 1.60 -18.67 9.83
CA LYS A 123 2.44 -19.54 8.98
C LYS A 123 2.83 -18.79 7.72
N VAL A 124 4.14 -18.67 7.49
CA VAL A 124 4.72 -18.04 6.31
C VAL A 124 5.41 -19.11 5.49
N ARG A 125 5.48 -18.90 4.17
CA ARG A 125 6.29 -19.74 3.28
C ARG A 125 7.75 -19.73 3.78
N PRO A 126 8.35 -20.90 4.06
CA PRO A 126 9.77 -20.96 4.38
C PRO A 126 10.58 -20.48 3.17
N VAL A 127 11.54 -19.61 3.42
CA VAL A 127 12.46 -19.11 2.38
C VAL A 127 13.72 -19.96 2.40
N ALA A 128 14.12 -20.46 1.23
CA ALA A 128 15.34 -21.23 1.09
C ALA A 128 16.59 -20.33 1.20
N GLU A 129 17.70 -20.89 1.67
CA GLU A 129 18.92 -20.11 1.93
C GLU A 129 19.55 -19.53 0.67
N ASP A 130 19.41 -20.20 -0.46
CA ASP A 130 19.88 -19.78 -1.79
C ASP A 130 19.15 -18.51 -2.29
N GLU A 131 17.85 -18.39 -1.98
CA GLU A 131 17.05 -17.21 -2.31
C GLU A 131 17.48 -16.00 -1.47
N MET A 132 17.87 -16.21 -0.21
CA MET A 132 18.31 -15.15 0.71
C MET A 132 19.76 -14.73 0.51
N PHE A 133 20.63 -15.68 0.17
CA PHE A 133 22.07 -15.46 0.09
C PHE A 133 22.61 -15.73 -1.31
N ARG A 134 23.03 -14.66 -1.97
CA ARG A 134 23.82 -14.78 -3.20
C ARG A 134 25.28 -15.05 -2.88
N VAL A 135 25.87 -16.05 -3.50
CA VAL A 135 27.30 -16.37 -3.37
C VAL A 135 28.16 -15.30 -4.06
N ILE A 136 29.14 -14.74 -3.35
CA ILE A 136 30.16 -13.87 -3.94
C ILE A 136 31.47 -14.63 -4.08
N ARG A 137 32.01 -14.66 -5.30
CA ARG A 137 33.34 -15.18 -5.61
C ARG A 137 34.40 -14.08 -5.46
N SER A 138 35.51 -14.39 -4.78
CA SER A 138 36.62 -13.46 -4.53
C SER A 138 37.96 -13.97 -5.06
N GLY A 139 38.91 -13.06 -5.26
CA GLY A 139 40.25 -13.31 -5.84
C GLY A 139 40.29 -13.19 -7.37
N LYS A 140 41.50 -13.03 -7.94
CA LYS A 140 41.71 -12.87 -9.39
C LYS A 140 41.10 -14.01 -10.21
N ARG A 141 41.26 -15.26 -9.73
CA ARG A 141 40.71 -16.48 -10.36
C ARG A 141 39.29 -16.83 -9.88
N LYS A 142 38.66 -16.04 -8.99
CA LYS A 142 37.28 -16.24 -8.48
C LYS A 142 36.98 -17.62 -7.86
N THR A 143 37.98 -18.30 -7.32
CA THR A 143 37.82 -19.65 -6.74
C THR A 143 37.22 -19.64 -5.33
N LYS A 144 37.37 -18.55 -4.58
CA LYS A 144 36.95 -18.48 -3.16
C LYS A 144 35.50 -18.00 -3.03
N GLN A 145 34.63 -18.78 -2.38
CA GLN A 145 33.17 -18.58 -2.30
C GLN A 145 32.60 -18.37 -0.88
N TRP A 146 33.45 -17.95 0.06
CA TRP A 146 33.08 -17.86 1.48
C TRP A 146 32.15 -16.68 1.81
N LYS A 147 32.06 -15.66 0.94
CA LYS A 147 31.22 -14.47 1.12
C LYS A 147 29.79 -14.70 0.61
N ARG A 148 28.81 -14.16 1.35
CA ARG A 148 27.38 -14.23 1.04
C ARG A 148 26.80 -12.81 1.03
N MET A 149 26.12 -12.44 -0.04
CA MET A 149 25.37 -11.19 -0.14
C MET A 149 23.90 -11.44 0.19
N ILE A 150 23.31 -10.60 1.04
CA ILE A 150 21.88 -10.64 1.31
C ILE A 150 21.14 -9.97 0.15
N THR A 151 20.14 -10.68 -0.40
CA THR A 151 19.32 -10.23 -1.54
C THR A 151 18.00 -9.58 -1.11
N LYS A 152 17.59 -9.81 0.14
CA LYS A 152 16.34 -9.30 0.72
C LYS A 152 16.57 -7.96 1.43
N ALA A 153 15.48 -7.25 1.69
CA ALA A 153 15.48 -6.03 2.47
C ALA A 153 16.08 -6.27 3.86
N THR A 154 16.87 -5.33 4.33
CA THR A 154 17.52 -5.39 5.63
C THR A 154 17.29 -4.10 6.41
N PHE A 155 17.02 -4.24 7.69
CA PHE A 155 17.14 -3.15 8.63
C PHE A 155 18.53 -3.18 9.24
N VAL A 156 19.12 -2.00 9.34
CA VAL A 156 20.43 -1.79 9.93
C VAL A 156 20.31 -0.56 10.81
N GLY A 157 20.71 -0.67 12.08
CA GLY A 157 20.61 0.43 13.03
C GLY A 157 21.43 1.66 12.61
N PRO A 158 21.11 2.85 13.14
CA PRO A 158 21.75 4.11 12.76
C PRO A 158 23.26 4.14 13.06
N SER A 159 23.72 3.38 14.06
CA SER A 159 25.13 3.28 14.46
C SER A 159 25.92 2.17 13.73
N PHE A 160 25.49 1.78 12.53
CA PHE A 160 26.13 0.68 11.81
C PHE A 160 27.38 1.10 11.03
N THR A 161 28.52 0.60 11.49
CA THR A 161 29.79 0.65 10.76
C THR A 161 30.06 -0.68 10.05
N ARG A 162 30.48 -0.63 8.78
CA ARG A 162 30.86 -1.86 8.05
C ARG A 162 32.14 -2.45 8.66
N LYS A 163 32.17 -3.78 8.79
CA LYS A 163 33.40 -4.50 9.16
C LYS A 163 34.40 -4.44 8.00
N PRO A 164 35.71 -4.51 8.25
CA PRO A 164 36.70 -4.57 7.19
C PRO A 164 36.41 -5.72 6.20
N PRO A 165 36.64 -5.55 4.89
CA PRO A 165 36.23 -6.51 3.86
C PRO A 165 36.79 -7.93 4.04
N LYS A 166 37.90 -8.08 4.77
CA LYS A 166 38.49 -9.39 5.07
C LYS A 166 37.68 -10.20 6.10
N TYR A 167 36.98 -9.53 7.03
CA TYR A 167 36.20 -10.17 8.10
C TYR A 167 34.69 -10.15 7.83
N GLU A 168 34.22 -9.40 6.83
CA GLU A 168 32.81 -9.38 6.43
C GLU A 168 32.46 -10.61 5.57
N ARG A 169 31.79 -11.59 6.19
CA ARG A 169 31.23 -12.77 5.50
C ARG A 169 29.85 -12.49 4.90
N PHE A 170 28.95 -11.89 5.68
CA PHE A 170 27.59 -11.53 5.26
C PHE A 170 27.53 -10.06 4.87
N ILE A 171 27.33 -9.80 3.59
CA ILE A 171 27.30 -8.45 3.02
C ILE A 171 25.85 -7.98 2.93
N ARG A 172 25.55 -6.88 3.62
CA ARG A 172 24.28 -6.15 3.53
C ARG A 172 24.45 -4.95 2.59
N PRO A 173 24.00 -5.00 1.32
CA PRO A 173 24.18 -3.89 0.39
C PRO A 173 23.37 -2.67 0.84
N SER A 174 23.90 -1.45 0.63
CA SER A 174 23.25 -0.20 1.07
C SER A 174 21.91 0.04 0.39
N GLY A 175 21.77 -0.33 -0.88
CA GLY A 175 20.51 -0.17 -1.62
C GLY A 175 19.35 -1.04 -1.12
N LEU A 176 19.62 -2.04 -0.27
CA LEU A 176 18.59 -2.87 0.37
C LEU A 176 18.43 -2.54 1.87
N ARG A 177 19.03 -1.45 2.36
CA ARG A 177 18.89 -1.01 3.74
C ARG A 177 17.75 -0.01 3.83
N PHE A 178 16.71 -0.38 4.56
CA PHE A 178 15.56 0.48 4.81
C PHE A 178 15.57 0.92 6.26
N THR A 179 15.34 2.21 6.50
CA THR A 179 15.22 2.81 7.83
C THR A 179 13.77 3.12 8.20
N LYS A 180 12.88 3.24 7.19
CA LYS A 180 11.45 3.51 7.37
C LYS A 180 10.59 2.38 6.81
N ALA A 181 9.38 2.27 7.34
CA ALA A 181 8.37 1.33 6.91
C ALA A 181 7.02 2.03 6.71
N HIS A 182 6.31 1.66 5.64
CA HIS A 182 4.91 2.04 5.49
C HIS A 182 4.05 1.13 6.34
N VAL A 183 3.37 1.71 7.32
CA VAL A 183 2.55 1.03 8.32
C VAL A 183 1.09 1.39 8.13
N THR A 184 0.23 0.38 8.11
CA THR A 184 -1.23 0.57 7.99
C THR A 184 -1.93 0.27 9.32
N HIS A 185 -2.69 1.23 9.84
CA HIS A 185 -3.53 1.00 11.02
C HIS A 185 -4.89 0.43 10.58
N PRO A 186 -5.25 -0.81 10.95
CA PRO A 186 -6.48 -1.44 10.45
C PRO A 186 -7.76 -0.70 10.90
N GLU A 187 -7.72 -0.08 12.08
CA GLU A 187 -8.88 0.65 12.62
C GLU A 187 -9.12 2.03 11.98
N LEU A 188 -8.05 2.80 11.74
CA LEU A 188 -8.12 4.15 11.17
C LEU A 188 -8.12 4.14 9.64
N LYS A 189 -7.73 3.02 9.01
CA LYS A 189 -7.54 2.88 7.55
C LYS A 189 -6.56 3.90 6.95
N CYS A 190 -5.72 4.52 7.79
CA CYS A 190 -4.65 5.43 7.39
C CYS A 190 -3.31 4.71 7.31
N THR A 191 -2.42 5.24 6.49
CA THR A 191 -1.05 4.74 6.30
C THR A 191 -0.03 5.76 6.76
N PHE A 192 0.99 5.32 7.49
CA PHE A 192 2.05 6.17 8.05
C PHE A 192 3.42 5.70 7.58
N ASN A 193 4.36 6.63 7.36
CA ASN A 193 5.75 6.31 6.99
C ASN A 193 6.66 6.46 8.22
N LEU A 194 6.72 5.41 9.03
CA LEU A 194 7.33 5.45 10.36
C LEU A 194 8.73 4.85 10.38
N GLU A 195 9.57 5.30 11.31
CA GLU A 195 10.94 4.83 11.45
C GLU A 195 11.02 3.46 12.14
N ILE A 196 11.84 2.57 11.58
CA ILE A 196 12.12 1.26 12.16
C ILE A 196 13.12 1.41 13.29
N ILE A 197 12.78 0.88 14.46
CA ILE A 197 13.65 0.82 15.63
C ILE A 197 14.49 -0.47 15.57
N GLY A 198 13.87 -1.59 15.23
CA GLY A 198 14.55 -2.89 15.23
C GLY A 198 13.73 -4.04 14.69
N VAL A 199 14.41 -5.15 14.39
CA VAL A 199 13.77 -6.41 14.01
C VAL A 199 13.74 -7.32 15.23
N LYS A 200 12.56 -7.81 15.62
CA LYS A 200 12.41 -8.69 16.80
C LYS A 200 12.38 -10.16 16.48
N LYS A 201 11.65 -10.56 15.44
CA LYS A 201 11.49 -11.98 15.10
C LYS A 201 11.33 -12.17 13.61
N ASN A 202 12.20 -12.98 13.01
CA ASN A 202 12.01 -13.49 11.66
C ASN A 202 11.51 -14.94 11.72
N PRO A 203 10.42 -15.31 11.00
CA PRO A 203 9.88 -16.67 11.01
C PRO A 203 10.82 -17.73 10.42
N ASN A 204 11.75 -17.33 9.55
CA ASN A 204 12.70 -18.25 8.91
C ASN A 204 13.89 -18.64 9.84
N GLY A 205 14.03 -17.99 11.00
CA GLY A 205 15.05 -18.33 11.99
C GLY A 205 15.72 -17.13 12.65
N PRO A 206 16.37 -17.34 13.82
CA PRO A 206 16.97 -16.27 14.60
C PRO A 206 18.18 -15.60 13.93
N MET A 207 18.91 -16.33 13.08
CA MET A 207 20.04 -15.78 12.31
C MET A 207 19.62 -14.58 11.45
N TYR A 208 18.44 -14.65 10.83
CA TYR A 208 17.88 -13.58 10.01
C TYR A 208 17.45 -12.38 10.85
N THR A 209 16.97 -12.61 12.07
CA THR A 209 16.69 -11.55 13.04
C THR A 209 17.96 -10.77 13.38
N SER A 210 19.07 -11.46 13.71
CA SER A 210 20.35 -10.81 14.02
C SER A 210 20.96 -10.08 12.83
N LEU A 211 20.77 -10.61 11.61
CA LEU A 211 21.19 -9.92 10.39
C LEU A 211 20.28 -8.73 10.03
N GLY A 212 19.10 -8.62 10.63
CA GLY A 212 18.11 -7.60 10.36
C GLY A 212 17.33 -7.84 9.06
N VAL A 213 17.25 -9.08 8.57
CA VAL A 213 16.55 -9.40 7.32
C VAL A 213 15.04 -9.27 7.52
N VAL A 214 14.41 -8.49 6.66
CA VAL A 214 12.96 -8.27 6.64
C VAL A 214 12.35 -9.08 5.50
N THR A 215 11.57 -10.08 5.87
CA THR A 215 10.78 -10.94 4.98
C THR A 215 9.31 -10.85 5.38
N LYS A 216 8.43 -11.44 4.56
CA LYS A 216 7.04 -11.62 4.96
C LYS A 216 6.98 -12.35 6.31
N GLY A 217 6.11 -11.87 7.19
CA GLY A 217 5.91 -12.31 8.57
C GLY A 217 7.01 -11.94 9.55
N THR A 218 7.99 -11.11 9.18
CA THR A 218 8.95 -10.57 10.16
C THR A 218 8.24 -9.58 11.08
N VAL A 219 8.45 -9.73 12.39
CA VAL A 219 8.00 -8.80 13.43
C VAL A 219 9.06 -7.72 13.62
N ILE A 220 8.65 -6.47 13.41
CA ILE A 220 9.48 -5.28 13.44
C ILE A 220 8.94 -4.35 14.54
N GLU A 221 9.84 -3.67 15.25
CA GLU A 221 9.53 -2.59 16.17
C GLU A 221 9.67 -1.27 15.43
N VAL A 222 8.62 -0.44 15.50
CA VAL A 222 8.52 0.82 14.75
C VAL A 222 8.16 1.95 15.71
N ASN A 223 8.73 3.12 15.44
CA ASN A 223 8.45 4.32 16.21
C ASN A 223 7.03 4.84 15.91
N VAL A 224 6.20 4.99 16.94
CA VAL A 224 4.80 5.45 16.84
C VAL A 224 4.57 6.80 17.52
N SER A 225 5.64 7.55 17.82
CA SER A 225 5.54 8.88 18.43
C SER A 225 4.63 9.84 17.65
N GLU A 226 4.64 9.75 16.32
CA GLU A 226 3.78 10.56 15.42
C GLU A 226 2.28 10.26 15.56
N LEU A 227 1.92 9.08 16.08
CA LEU A 227 0.51 8.69 16.28
C LEU A 227 -0.08 9.25 17.58
N GLY A 228 0.75 9.79 18.48
CA GLY A 228 0.29 10.37 19.75
C GLY A 228 -0.46 9.37 20.64
N LEU A 229 -0.14 8.09 20.56
CA LEU A 229 -0.81 7.06 21.36
C LEU A 229 -0.39 7.17 22.83
N VAL A 230 -1.38 7.23 23.73
CA VAL A 230 -1.17 7.34 25.17
C VAL A 230 -1.85 6.18 25.87
N THR A 231 -1.14 5.57 26.82
CA THR A 231 -1.72 4.53 27.69
C THR A 231 -2.73 5.15 28.67
N PRO A 232 -3.68 4.38 29.24
CA PRO A 232 -4.60 4.91 30.25
C PRO A 232 -3.91 5.51 31.48
N ALA A 233 -2.63 5.19 31.71
CA ALA A 233 -1.80 5.75 32.77
C ALA A 233 -1.13 7.09 32.38
N GLY A 234 -1.42 7.65 31.21
CA GLY A 234 -0.83 8.91 30.75
C GLY A 234 0.57 8.80 30.12
N LYS A 235 1.17 7.60 30.08
CA LYS A 235 2.48 7.40 29.41
C LYS A 235 2.33 7.36 27.90
N VAL A 236 3.18 8.11 27.20
CA VAL A 236 3.25 8.13 25.74
C VAL A 236 3.88 6.85 25.22
N VAL A 237 3.26 6.24 24.22
CA VAL A 237 3.78 5.07 23.51
C VAL A 237 4.64 5.54 22.36
N TRP A 238 5.90 5.10 22.33
CA TRP A 238 6.85 5.43 21.27
C TRP A 238 7.25 4.23 20.43
N GLY A 239 7.04 2.99 20.89
CA GLY A 239 7.40 1.79 20.14
C GLY A 239 6.27 0.78 20.07
N MET A 240 5.96 0.29 18.87
CA MET A 240 4.98 -0.78 18.69
C MET A 240 5.46 -1.86 17.74
N PHE A 241 4.97 -3.09 17.95
CA PHE A 241 5.28 -4.23 17.10
C PHE A 241 4.35 -4.32 15.91
N ILE A 242 4.93 -4.60 14.75
CA ILE A 242 4.24 -4.61 13.47
C ILE A 242 4.70 -5.84 12.72
N LEU A 243 3.78 -6.48 12.01
CA LEU A 243 4.09 -7.61 11.15
C LEU A 243 4.25 -7.15 9.71
N SER A 244 5.35 -7.55 9.07
CA SER A 244 5.51 -7.40 7.62
C SER A 244 4.62 -8.38 6.87
N THR A 245 3.82 -7.91 5.93
CA THR A 245 2.84 -8.74 5.20
C THR A 245 3.14 -8.87 3.71
N THR A 246 3.82 -7.90 3.09
CA THR A 246 4.26 -8.01 1.71
C THR A 246 5.72 -8.42 1.60
N LEU A 247 6.01 -9.31 0.64
CA LEU A 247 7.35 -9.47 0.09
C LEU A 247 7.55 -8.35 -0.93
N PHE A 248 8.74 -7.75 -0.95
CA PHE A 248 9.18 -6.88 -2.04
C PHE A 248 8.95 -7.58 -3.38
N TYR A 249 7.91 -7.17 -4.11
CA TYR A 249 7.74 -7.55 -5.50
C TYR A 249 8.50 -6.54 -6.33
N LYS A 250 9.41 -7.03 -7.18
CA LYS A 250 9.90 -6.28 -8.33
C LYS A 250 8.70 -6.05 -9.25
N LEU A 251 8.08 -4.87 -9.17
CA LEU A 251 7.08 -4.42 -10.13
C LEU A 251 7.86 -4.07 -11.40
N GLU A 252 7.78 -4.95 -12.41
CA GLU A 252 8.53 -4.88 -13.68
C GLU A 252 8.22 -3.65 -14.56
N GLN A 253 7.56 -2.62 -14.03
CA GLN A 253 7.17 -1.42 -14.77
C GLN A 253 7.48 -0.09 -14.07
N MET A 254 7.93 -0.09 -12.81
CA MET A 254 8.33 1.14 -12.10
C MET A 254 9.45 0.80 -11.13
N ASP A 255 10.64 1.37 -11.35
CA ASP A 255 11.82 1.22 -10.47
C ASP A 255 11.63 1.96 -9.13
N PHE A 256 10.63 1.55 -8.33
CA PHE A 256 10.44 2.00 -6.95
C PHE A 256 10.36 0.79 -6.02
N TYR A 257 11.40 0.63 -5.20
CA TYR A 257 11.44 -0.35 -4.11
C TYR A 257 10.72 0.24 -2.88
N MET A 258 9.44 -0.08 -2.69
CA MET A 258 8.67 0.33 -1.51
C MET A 258 8.49 -0.84 -0.52
N LEU A 259 8.91 -0.62 0.74
CA LEU A 259 8.72 -1.55 1.86
C LEU A 259 7.28 -1.36 2.40
N LEU A 260 6.32 -2.13 1.86
CA LEU A 260 4.89 -2.01 2.22
C LEU A 260 4.57 -2.97 3.39
N VAL A 261 4.74 -2.50 4.63
CA VAL A 261 4.53 -3.30 5.86
C VAL A 261 3.11 -3.10 6.36
N SER A 262 2.14 -3.82 5.78
CA SER A 262 0.74 -3.70 6.20
C SER A 262 0.34 -4.73 7.25
N HIS A 263 0.54 -4.45 8.53
CA HIS A 263 -0.49 -4.61 9.57
C HIS A 263 0.12 -4.21 10.91
N LEU A 264 -0.33 -3.06 11.42
CA LEU A 264 -0.15 -2.69 12.80
C LEU A 264 -0.87 -3.73 13.65
N LEU A 265 -0.12 -4.58 14.32
CA LEU A 265 -0.68 -5.42 15.35
C LEU A 265 -0.58 -4.66 16.65
N MET A 266 -1.72 -4.30 17.19
CA MET A 266 -1.84 -3.93 18.59
C MET A 266 -1.55 -5.17 19.46
N TYR A 267 -0.31 -5.65 19.44
CA TYR A 267 0.20 -6.61 20.42
C TYR A 267 0.54 -5.84 21.66
N GLY A 268 -0.24 -6.09 22.72
CA GLY A 268 -0.24 -5.36 23.98
C GLY A 268 1.02 -5.50 24.84
N LYS A 269 2.18 -5.18 24.30
CA LYS A 269 3.37 -4.78 25.06
C LYS A 269 4.05 -3.61 24.35
N CYS A 270 3.54 -2.41 24.63
CA CYS A 270 4.26 -1.17 24.36
C CYS A 270 5.47 -1.10 25.28
N ARG A 271 6.64 -0.67 24.77
CA ARG A 271 7.74 -0.27 25.65
C ARG A 271 7.39 1.08 26.26
N GLU A 272 7.28 1.11 27.57
CA GLU A 272 7.08 2.35 28.34
C GLU A 272 8.42 3.08 28.47
N ILE A 273 8.37 4.42 28.49
CA ILE A 273 9.50 5.23 28.96
C ILE A 273 9.47 5.14 30.49
N CYS A 274 10.46 4.48 31.08
CA CYS A 274 10.81 4.71 32.48
C CYS A 274 11.64 6.00 32.52
N THR A 275 10.97 7.15 32.63
CA THR A 275 11.64 8.36 33.13
C THR A 275 11.75 8.19 34.64
N SER A 276 12.88 7.64 35.09
CA SER A 276 13.38 7.90 36.44
C SER A 276 13.94 9.33 36.43
N TYR A 277 13.14 10.27 36.91
CA TYR A 277 13.62 11.41 37.66
C TYR A 277 13.29 11.16 39.12
#